data_AF-A0A9D5W7F2-F1
#
_entry.id   AF-A0A9D5W7F2-F1
#
_cell.length_a   1.000
_cell.length_b   1.000
_cell.length_c   1.000
_cell.angle_alpha   90.00
_cell.angle_beta   90.00
_cell.angle_gamma   90.00
#
_symmetry.space_group_name_H-M   'P 1'
#
loop_
_entity.id
_entity.type
_entity.pdbx_description
1 polymer ?
#
loop_
_entity_poly.entity_id
_entity_poly.type
_entity_poly.pdbx_seq_one_letter_code
_entity_poly.pdbx_strand_id
1 'polypeptide(L)'
;LPSEREHVGPYLINRPERFRIGGLEKFSGLAHHRWTLDEPADYALLSAVYDELYAAGEIFSTADIVALLSRRPEIAALNAHIVPNEGYLKSLAEDARGLASPEEGR
;
A
#
# COMPACT_ATOMS: atom_id res chain seq x y z
N LEU A 1 12.91 1.29 -16.41
CA LEU A 1 12.67 -0.18 -16.30
C LEU A 1 11.19 -0.48 -16.56
N PRO A 2 10.80 -1.72 -16.93
CA PRO A 2 9.39 -2.14 -16.96
C PRO A 2 8.59 -1.77 -15.71
N SER A 3 9.13 -2.03 -14.50
CA SER A 3 8.44 -1.65 -13.25
C SER A 3 8.14 -0.16 -13.15
N GLU A 4 9.02 0.71 -13.65
CA GLU A 4 8.80 2.16 -13.64
C GLU A 4 7.66 2.58 -14.57
N ARG A 5 7.37 1.80 -15.62
CA ARG A 5 6.24 2.06 -16.53
C ARG A 5 4.92 1.58 -15.94
N GLU A 6 4.94 0.44 -15.25
CA GLU A 6 3.77 -0.15 -14.59
C GLU A 6 3.35 0.65 -13.35
N HIS A 7 4.32 0.96 -12.47
CA HIS A 7 4.04 1.57 -11.16
C HIS A 7 4.16 3.10 -11.14
N VAL A 8 4.67 3.70 -12.22
CA VAL A 8 4.77 5.16 -12.51
C VAL A 8 5.56 5.99 -11.48
N GLY A 9 5.18 5.96 -10.21
CA GLY A 9 5.84 6.66 -9.09
C GLY A 9 7.35 6.47 -9.03
N PRO A 10 7.88 5.23 -9.16
CA PRO A 10 9.33 5.01 -9.20
C PRO A 10 10.03 5.81 -10.30
N TYR A 11 9.40 6.01 -11.47
CA TYR A 11 10.00 6.79 -12.56
C TYR A 11 10.32 8.23 -12.12
N LEU A 12 9.40 8.83 -11.37
CA LEU A 12 9.51 10.19 -10.85
C LEU A 12 10.53 10.26 -9.71
N ILE A 13 10.41 9.35 -8.73
CA ILE A 13 11.26 9.33 -7.53
C ILE A 13 12.74 9.09 -7.90
N ASN A 14 13.01 8.21 -8.86
CA ASN A 14 14.36 7.85 -9.28
C ASN A 14 15.06 8.91 -10.15
N ARG A 15 14.38 10.02 -10.50
CA ARG A 15 14.92 11.07 -11.38
C ARG A 15 14.76 12.48 -10.79
N PRO A 16 15.32 12.72 -9.58
CA PRO A 16 15.18 14.02 -8.91
C PRO A 16 15.80 15.18 -9.70
N GLU A 17 16.72 14.90 -10.63
CA GLU A 17 17.30 15.90 -11.54
C GLU A 17 16.30 16.42 -12.59
N ARG A 18 15.21 15.69 -12.84
CA ARG A 18 14.19 16.03 -13.84
C ARG A 18 12.91 16.61 -13.24
N PHE A 19 12.68 16.42 -11.95
CA PHE A 19 11.42 16.76 -11.30
C PHE A 19 11.66 17.55 -10.02
N ARG A 20 10.77 18.48 -9.70
CA ARG A 20 10.72 19.08 -8.35
C ARG A 20 9.89 18.17 -7.47
N ILE A 21 10.54 17.51 -6.52
CA ILE A 21 9.92 16.51 -5.64
C ILE A 21 9.85 17.08 -4.22
N GLY A 22 8.71 16.90 -3.56
CA GLY A 22 8.49 17.27 -2.17
C GLY A 22 7.62 16.23 -1.47
N GLY A 23 7.80 16.07 -0.16
CA GLY A 23 7.00 15.19 0.68
C GLY A 23 5.98 15.97 1.51
N LEU A 24 4.82 15.37 1.76
CA LEU A 24 3.85 15.83 2.74
C LEU A 24 3.64 14.71 3.77
N GLU A 25 4.12 14.93 4.99
CA GLU A 25 3.88 14.01 6.10
C GLU A 25 2.65 14.47 6.87
N LYS A 26 1.50 13.86 6.55
CA LYS A 26 0.22 14.17 7.22
C LYS A 26 -0.04 13.29 8.44
N PHE A 27 0.48 12.06 8.43
CA PHE A 27 0.26 11.06 9.47
C PHE A 27 1.57 10.34 9.77
N SER A 28 1.91 10.19 11.04
CA SER A 28 3.08 9.44 11.51
C SER A 28 2.67 8.13 12.16
N GLY A 29 3.48 7.08 11.98
CA GLY A 29 3.27 5.79 12.65
C GLY A 29 2.16 4.89 12.10
N LEU A 30 1.38 5.33 11.11
CA LEU A 30 0.26 4.55 10.56
C LEU A 30 0.63 3.60 9.39
N ALA A 31 1.89 3.58 8.97
CA ALA A 31 2.34 2.81 7.79
C ALA A 31 2.16 1.29 7.92
N HIS A 32 1.97 0.78 9.14
CA HIS A 32 1.72 -0.64 9.40
C HIS A 32 0.26 -1.05 9.16
N HIS A 33 -0.66 -0.10 9.01
CA HIS A 33 -2.04 -0.39 8.66
C HIS A 33 -2.17 -0.67 7.16
N ARG A 34 -2.69 -1.85 6.82
CA ARG A 34 -3.01 -2.23 5.45
C ARG A 34 -4.51 -2.02 5.18
N TRP A 35 -4.86 -0.86 4.62
CA TRP A 35 -6.24 -0.52 4.24
C TRP A 35 -6.38 -0.50 2.72
N THR A 36 -6.36 -1.67 2.12
CA THR A 36 -6.55 -1.89 0.68
C THR A 36 -7.70 -2.86 0.46
N LEU A 37 -7.98 -3.28 -0.77
CA LEU A 37 -9.02 -4.25 -1.08
C LEU A 37 -8.55 -5.17 -2.23
N ASP A 38 -7.51 -5.94 -1.97
CA ASP A 38 -6.90 -6.83 -2.98
C ASP A 38 -7.24 -8.31 -2.69
N GLU A 39 -7.33 -8.68 -1.41
CA GLU A 39 -7.57 -10.04 -0.94
C GLU A 39 -8.87 -10.16 -0.14
N PRO A 40 -9.49 -11.36 -0.04
CA PRO A 40 -10.69 -11.57 0.77
C PRO A 40 -10.54 -11.16 2.24
N ALA A 41 -9.34 -11.28 2.81
CA ALA A 41 -9.05 -10.85 4.18
C ALA A 41 -9.10 -9.31 4.33
N ASP A 42 -8.74 -8.57 3.28
CA ASP A 42 -8.86 -7.11 3.27
C ASP A 42 -10.34 -6.70 3.30
N TYR A 43 -11.18 -7.37 2.51
CA TYR A 43 -12.62 -7.17 2.54
C TYR A 43 -13.22 -7.44 3.92
N ALA A 44 -12.80 -8.51 4.59
CA ALA A 44 -13.23 -8.82 5.95
C ALA A 44 -12.86 -7.70 6.94
N LEU A 45 -11.64 -7.17 6.86
CA LEU A 45 -11.22 -6.04 7.69
C LEU A 45 -12.07 -4.79 7.43
N LEU A 46 -12.22 -4.40 6.16
CA LEU A 46 -12.98 -3.20 5.79
C LEU A 46 -14.46 -3.32 6.17
N SER A 47 -15.04 -4.51 6.02
CA SER A 47 -16.43 -4.77 6.43
C SER A 47 -16.58 -4.64 7.94
N ALA A 48 -15.69 -5.25 8.74
CA ALA A 48 -15.74 -5.13 10.19
C ALA A 48 -15.55 -3.69 10.69
N VAL A 49 -14.69 -2.90 10.04
CA VAL A 49 -14.54 -1.46 10.34
C VAL A 49 -15.84 -0.71 10.01
N TYR A 50 -16.43 -0.98 8.85
CA TYR A 50 -17.65 -0.31 8.41
C TYR A 50 -18.83 -0.67 9.31
N ASP A 51 -19.02 -1.94 9.66
CA ASP A 51 -20.09 -2.41 10.55
C ASP A 51 -20.03 -1.76 11.94
N GLU A 52 -18.83 -1.46 12.45
CA GLU A 52 -18.64 -0.83 13.76
C GLU A 52 -18.78 0.69 13.75
N LEU A 53 -18.48 1.37 12.63
CA LEU A 53 -18.41 2.83 12.58
C LEU A 53 -19.52 3.49 11.75
N TYR A 54 -20.17 2.73 10.86
CA TYR A 54 -21.17 3.30 9.98
C TYR A 54 -22.45 3.65 10.74
N ALA A 55 -22.86 4.90 10.62
CA ALA A 55 -24.17 5.38 11.02
C ALA A 55 -24.78 6.18 9.87
N ALA A 56 -26.08 5.97 9.61
CA ALA A 56 -26.77 6.65 8.52
C ALA A 56 -26.77 8.17 8.75
N GLY A 57 -26.22 8.92 7.78
CA GLY A 57 -26.12 10.38 7.85
C GLY A 57 -24.86 10.91 8.54
N GLU A 58 -23.98 10.03 9.02
CA GLU A 58 -22.71 10.41 9.63
C GLU A 58 -21.52 9.92 8.79
N ILE A 59 -20.41 10.67 8.84
CA ILE A 59 -19.15 10.30 8.22
C ILE A 59 -18.15 10.09 9.35
N PHE A 60 -17.55 8.90 9.42
CA PHE A 60 -16.42 8.66 10.32
C PHE A 60 -15.09 8.98 9.62
N SER A 61 -14.12 9.39 10.43
CA SER A 61 -12.81 9.84 9.99
C SER A 61 -11.74 8.75 10.10
N THR A 62 -10.57 9.02 9.54
CA THR A 62 -9.38 8.19 9.77
C THR A 62 -9.04 8.05 11.26
N ALA A 63 -9.26 9.09 12.07
CA ALA A 63 -9.00 9.04 13.51
C ALA A 63 -9.94 8.05 14.21
N ASP A 64 -11.20 7.97 13.77
CA ASP A 64 -12.18 7.02 14.31
C ASP A 64 -11.79 5.58 13.98
N ILE A 65 -11.28 5.33 12.77
CA ILE A 65 -10.73 4.02 12.37
C ILE A 65 -9.54 3.64 13.25
N VAL A 66 -8.56 4.55 13.43
CA VAL A 66 -7.38 4.29 14.27
C VAL A 66 -7.79 4.01 15.73
N ALA A 67 -8.75 4.77 16.26
CA ALA A 67 -9.28 4.57 17.61
C ALA A 67 -9.99 3.21 17.74
N LEU A 68 -10.76 2.80 16.73
CA LEU A 68 -11.39 1.47 16.68
C LEU A 68 -10.32 0.37 16.69
N LEU A 69 -9.34 0.42 15.78
CA LEU A 69 -8.31 -0.62 15.67
C LEU A 69 -7.43 -0.71 16.92
N SER A 70 -7.22 0.41 17.62
CA SER A 70 -6.53 0.42 18.91
C SER A 70 -7.33 -0.29 20.01
N ARG A 71 -8.67 -0.17 19.98
CA ARG A 71 -9.58 -0.83 20.92
C ARG A 71 -9.88 -2.29 20.56
N ARG A 72 -9.82 -2.62 19.26
CA ARG A 72 -10.15 -3.92 18.68
C ARG A 72 -9.03 -4.41 17.76
N PRO A 73 -7.87 -4.78 18.32
CA PRO A 73 -6.71 -5.21 17.54
C PRO A 73 -6.98 -6.49 16.72
N GLU A 74 -7.98 -7.29 17.09
CA GLU A 74 -8.42 -8.46 16.34
C GLU A 74 -8.92 -8.12 14.93
N ILE A 75 -9.50 -6.93 14.73
CA ILE A 75 -9.93 -6.46 13.40
C ILE A 75 -8.69 -6.18 12.54
N ALA A 76 -7.68 -5.52 13.09
CA ALA A 76 -6.43 -5.25 12.38
C ALA A 76 -5.66 -6.54 12.05
N ALA A 77 -5.81 -7.59 12.85
CA ALA A 77 -5.16 -8.88 12.62
C ALA A 77 -5.68 -9.64 11.40
N LEU A 78 -6.89 -9.32 10.92
CA LEU A 78 -7.56 -10.04 9.82
C LEU A 78 -6.69 -10.13 8.55
N ASN A 79 -5.98 -9.06 8.20
CA ASN A 79 -5.12 -9.01 7.01
C ASN A 79 -3.63 -8.80 7.32
N ALA A 80 -3.24 -8.87 8.60
CA ALA A 80 -1.86 -8.57 9.03
C ALA A 80 -0.79 -9.54 8.49
N HIS A 81 -1.21 -10.72 8.00
CA HIS A 81 -0.32 -11.72 7.42
C HIS A 81 0.00 -11.45 5.94
N ILE A 82 -0.67 -10.50 5.30
CA ILE A 82 -0.50 -10.18 3.88
C ILE A 82 0.64 -9.19 3.71
N VAL A 83 1.57 -9.51 2.80
CA VAL A 83 2.72 -8.66 2.49
C VAL A 83 2.26 -7.43 1.68
N PRO A 84 2.52 -6.20 2.16
CA PRO A 84 2.20 -5.00 1.39
C PRO A 84 3.01 -4.92 0.09
N ASN A 85 2.42 -4.34 -0.95
CA ASN A 85 3.08 -4.06 -2.24
C ASN A 85 3.67 -5.29 -2.93
N GLU A 86 3.08 -6.47 -2.74
CA GLU A 86 3.58 -7.74 -3.31
C GLU A 86 3.78 -7.66 -4.84
N GLY A 87 2.84 -7.03 -5.56
CA GLY A 87 2.93 -6.81 -7.00
C GLY A 87 4.16 -5.98 -7.41
N TYR A 88 4.43 -4.89 -6.70
CA TYR A 88 5.61 -4.06 -7.00
C TYR A 88 6.92 -4.81 -6.71
N LEU A 89 6.98 -5.59 -5.62
CA LEU A 89 8.14 -6.42 -5.30
C LEU A 89 8.44 -7.44 -6.42
N LYS A 90 7.40 -8.02 -7.03
CA LYS A 90 7.53 -8.92 -8.18
C LYS A 90 8.13 -8.20 -9.39
N SER A 91 7.61 -7.02 -9.77
CA SER A 91 8.14 -6.24 -10.89
C SER A 91 9.61 -5.83 -10.69
N LEU A 92 10.01 -5.50 -9.45
CA LEU A 92 11.42 -5.20 -9.13
C LEU A 92 12.33 -6.42 -9.28
N ALA A 93 11.88 -7.60 -8.87
CA ALA A 93 12.65 -8.84 -9.02
C ALA A 93 12.79 -9.26 -10.50
N GLU A 94 11.80 -8.95 -11.33
CA GLU A 94 11.86 -9.15 -12.78
C GLU A 94 12.87 -8.22 -13.45
N ASP A 95 12.84 -6.93 -13.11
CA ASP A 95 13.83 -5.97 -13.59
C ASP A 95 15.27 -6.42 -13.24
N ALA A 96 15.50 -6.85 -12.00
CA ALA A 96 16.81 -7.33 -11.55
C ALA A 96 17.28 -8.56 -12.35
N ARG A 97 16.39 -9.51 -12.62
CA ARG A 97 16.70 -10.70 -13.45
C ARG A 97 17.02 -10.34 -14.90
N GLY A 98 16.28 -9.41 -15.47
CA GLY A 98 16.50 -8.91 -16.83
C GLY A 98 17.83 -8.17 -16.98
N LEU A 99 18.25 -7.42 -15.95
CA LEU A 99 19.54 -6.73 -15.93
C LEU A 99 20.73 -7.69 -15.70
N ALA A 100 20.53 -8.77 -14.94
CA ALA A 100 21.55 -9.79 -14.67
C ALA A 100 21.75 -10.77 -15.85
N SER A 101 20.83 -10.78 -16.81
CA SER A 101 20.93 -11.51 -18.07
C SER A 101 21.18 -10.51 -19.21
N PRO A 102 22.37 -9.88 -19.32
CA PRO A 102 22.64 -9.05 -20.48
C PRO A 102 22.55 -9.97 -21.70
N GLU A 103 21.63 -9.68 -22.62
CA GLU A 103 21.48 -10.44 -23.86
C GLU A 103 22.85 -10.58 -24.53
N GLU A 104 23.31 -11.82 -24.67
CA GLU A 104 24.32 -12.17 -25.66
C GLU A 104 23.74 -11.80 -27.04
N GLY A 105 24.20 -10.68 -27.58
CA GLY A 105 24.25 -10.34 -29.00
C GLY A 105 22.97 -10.54 -29.84
N ARG A 106 22.37 -9.41 -30.25
CA ARG A 106 21.83 -9.27 -31.60
C ARG A 106 22.30 -7.96 -32.23
#